data_AF-Q46FC3-F1
#
_entry.id   AF-Q46FC3-F1
#
_cell.length_a   1.000
_cell.length_b   1.000
_cell.length_c   1.000
_cell.angle_alpha   90.00
_cell.angle_beta   90.00
_cell.angle_gamma   90.00
#
_symmetry.space_group_name_H-M   'P 1'
#
loop_
_entity.id
_entity.type
_entity.pdbx_description
1 polymer ?
#
loop_
_entity_poly.entity_id
_entity_poly.type
_entity_poly.pdbx_seq_one_letter_code
_entity_poly.pdbx_strand_id
1 'polypeptide(L)'
;MVSVSKRWILDNVQMLYCSCGVLELDDIKDFKEPDGGFETNLNHNEKLEVEKGERQETFNILIPGGFGWAEAFPFTAYPKETCEY
;
A
#
# COMPACT_ATOMS: atom_id res chain seq x y z
N MET A 1 -3.94 -11.59 7.99
CA MET A 1 -4.44 -10.59 7.05
C MET A 1 -5.09 -9.49 7.86
N VAL A 2 -4.72 -8.24 7.58
CA VAL A 2 -5.23 -7.06 8.26
C VAL A 2 -5.84 -6.11 7.24
N SER A 3 -6.83 -5.35 7.65
CA SER A 3 -7.42 -4.31 6.80
C SER A 3 -6.83 -2.94 7.12
N VAL A 4 -6.76 -2.11 6.10
CA VAL A 4 -6.22 -0.75 6.17
C VAL A 4 -7.25 0.23 5.63
N SER A 5 -7.31 1.43 6.22
CA SER A 5 -8.21 2.47 5.73
C SER A 5 -7.64 3.12 4.48
N LYS A 6 -8.50 3.82 3.73
CA LYS A 6 -8.08 4.70 2.63
C LYS A 6 -6.98 5.65 3.07
N ARG A 7 -7.15 6.27 4.23
CA ARG A 7 -6.18 7.22 4.78
C ARG A 7 -4.83 6.56 5.04
N TRP A 8 -4.85 5.35 5.58
CA TRP A 8 -3.63 4.58 5.81
C TRP A 8 -2.86 4.31 4.51
N ILE A 9 -3.57 3.96 3.43
CA ILE A 9 -2.93 3.75 2.12
C ILE A 9 -2.25 5.04 1.65
N LEU A 10 -2.95 6.17 1.71
CA LEU A 10 -2.42 7.46 1.27
C LEU A 10 -1.20 7.94 2.09
N ASP A 11 -1.14 7.59 3.37
CA ASP A 11 -0.06 8.02 4.26
C ASP A 11 1.16 7.09 4.20
N ASN A 12 1.00 5.82 3.81
CA ASN A 12 2.05 4.80 3.95
C ASN A 12 2.45 4.09 2.64
N VAL A 13 1.71 4.30 1.56
CA VAL A 13 1.99 3.68 0.25
C VAL A 13 2.39 4.78 -0.73
N GLN A 14 3.48 4.56 -1.46
CA GLN A 14 3.98 5.45 -2.50
C GLN A 14 3.30 5.19 -3.85
N MET A 15 3.06 3.92 -4.18
CA MET A 15 2.52 3.52 -5.47
C MET A 15 1.72 2.24 -5.34
N LEU A 16 0.67 2.12 -6.16
CA LEU A 16 -0.05 0.88 -6.37
C LEU A 16 0.10 0.42 -7.82
N TYR A 17 0.34 -0.87 -8.00
CA TYR A 17 0.46 -1.50 -9.31
C TYR A 17 -0.53 -2.66 -9.39
N CYS A 18 -1.49 -2.54 -10.30
CA CYS A 18 -2.48 -3.57 -10.57
C CYS A 18 -2.20 -4.24 -11.92
N SER A 19 -2.93 -5.31 -12.23
CA SER A 19 -2.84 -5.99 -13.54
C SER A 19 -3.15 -5.07 -14.72
N CYS A 20 -3.89 -3.97 -14.48
CA CYS A 20 -4.23 -2.95 -15.48
C CYS A 20 -3.20 -1.81 -15.58
N GLY A 21 -2.14 -1.84 -14.78
CA GLY A 21 -1.08 -0.82 -14.75
C GLY A 21 -0.91 -0.13 -13.40
N VAL A 22 -0.22 1.01 -13.41
CA VAL A 22 -0.07 1.86 -12.21
C VAL A 22 -1.43 2.47 -11.87
N LEU A 23 -1.87 2.28 -10.63
CA LEU A 23 -3.05 2.91 -10.06
C LEU A 23 -2.58 4.15 -9.29
N GLU A 24 -3.01 5.33 -9.71
CA GLU A 24 -2.64 6.55 -9.01
C GLU A 24 -3.33 6.60 -7.64
N LEU A 25 -2.61 7.05 -6.61
CA LEU A 25 -3.20 7.16 -5.27
C LEU A 25 -4.32 8.21 -5.22
N ASP A 26 -4.37 9.12 -6.18
CA ASP A 26 -5.49 10.05 -6.32
C ASP A 26 -6.78 9.32 -6.70
N ASP A 27 -6.70 8.32 -7.59
CA ASP A 27 -7.85 7.47 -7.96
C ASP A 27 -8.44 6.73 -6.75
N ILE A 28 -7.61 6.44 -5.73
CA ILE A 28 -8.07 5.82 -4.49
C ILE A 28 -9.03 6.72 -3.70
N LYS A 29 -8.91 8.04 -3.84
CA LYS A 29 -9.82 8.98 -3.18
C LYS A 29 -11.24 8.81 -3.67
N ASP A 30 -11.43 8.46 -4.94
CA ASP A 30 -12.73 8.25 -5.56
C ASP A 30 -13.34 6.87 -5.27
N PHE A 31 -12.53 5.87 -4.87
CA PHE A 31 -13.08 4.57 -4.50
C PHE A 31 -13.92 4.64 -3.22
N LYS A 32 -15.05 3.96 -3.23
CA LYS A 32 -15.81 3.72 -2.00
C LYS A 32 -15.00 2.79 -1.09
N GLU A 33 -14.69 3.24 0.11
CA GLU A 33 -14.04 2.40 1.12
C GLU A 33 -14.96 1.22 1.47
N PRO A 34 -14.47 -0.04 1.42
CA PRO A 34 -15.24 -1.19 1.84
C PRO A 34 -15.58 -1.12 3.33
N ASP A 35 -16.68 -1.75 3.75
CA ASP A 35 -17.01 -1.87 5.17
C ASP A 35 -15.92 -2.70 5.87
N GLY A 36 -15.13 -2.07 6.74
CA GLY A 36 -13.95 -2.66 7.38
C GLY A 36 -12.59 -2.34 6.72
N GLY A 37 -12.57 -1.58 5.62
CA GLY A 37 -11.35 -1.13 4.93
C GLY A 37 -10.85 -2.07 3.84
N PHE A 38 -9.69 -1.73 3.27
CA PHE A 38 -9.04 -2.49 2.20
C PHE A 38 -8.25 -3.66 2.80
N GLU A 39 -8.51 -4.87 2.32
CA GLU A 39 -7.82 -6.06 2.81
C GLU A 39 -6.37 -6.09 2.31
N THR A 40 -5.45 -6.54 3.16
CA THR A 40 -4.04 -6.70 2.80
C THR A 40 -3.55 -8.12 3.10
N ASN A 41 -2.51 -8.55 2.39
CA ASN A 41 -1.80 -9.79 2.73
C ASN A 41 -0.88 -9.67 3.95
N LEU A 42 -0.78 -8.47 4.55
CA LEU A 42 0.04 -8.22 5.73
C LEU A 42 -0.54 -8.92 6.97
N ASN A 43 0.37 -9.26 7.89
CA ASN A 43 0.03 -9.50 9.28
C ASN A 43 0.12 -8.21 10.12
N HIS A 44 -0.26 -8.30 11.40
CA HIS A 44 -0.29 -7.13 12.28
C HIS A 44 1.09 -6.49 12.48
N ASN A 45 2.15 -7.29 12.61
CA ASN A 45 3.50 -6.78 12.79
C ASN A 45 4.00 -6.10 11.51
N GLU A 46 3.75 -6.71 10.35
CA GLU A 46 4.17 -6.14 9.07
C GLU A 46 3.48 -4.81 8.76
N LYS A 47 2.20 -4.67 9.15
CA LYS A 47 1.51 -3.39 9.08
C LYS A 47 2.20 -2.32 9.93
N LEU A 48 2.64 -2.65 11.14
CA LEU A 48 3.38 -1.72 12.01
C LEU A 48 4.74 -1.34 11.41
N GLU A 49 5.42 -2.26 10.73
CA GLU A 49 6.68 -1.96 10.01
C GLU A 49 6.45 -0.96 8.88
N VAL A 50 5.33 -1.08 8.15
CA VAL A 50 4.94 -0.10 7.11
C VAL A 50 4.63 1.25 7.73
N GLU A 51 3.88 1.30 8.84
CA GLU A 51 3.54 2.55 9.55
C GLU A 51 4.78 3.29 10.09
N LYS A 52 5.84 2.56 10.41
CA LYS A 52 7.12 3.13 10.85
C LYS A 52 8.06 3.46 9.68
N GLY A 53 7.70 3.11 8.45
CA GLY A 53 8.56 3.23 7.27
C GLY A 53 9.79 2.31 7.31
N GLU A 54 9.73 1.21 8.08
CA GLU A 54 10.79 0.21 8.23
C GLU A 54 10.71 -0.87 7.12
N ARG A 55 9.52 -1.11 6.57
CA ARG A 55 9.31 -2.13 5.54
C ARG A 55 9.82 -1.66 4.17
N GLN A 56 10.67 -2.48 3.54
CA GLN A 56 11.14 -2.27 2.17
C GLN A 56 10.41 -3.16 1.15
N GLU A 57 9.80 -4.26 1.60
CA GLU A 57 9.14 -5.23 0.73
C GLU A 57 7.75 -4.77 0.32
N THR A 58 7.42 -5.02 -0.95
CA THR A 58 6.06 -4.80 -1.45
C THR A 58 5.08 -5.75 -0.78
N PHE A 59 3.81 -5.36 -0.80
CA PHE A 59 2.73 -6.17 -0.26
C PHE A 59 1.49 -6.00 -1.14
N ASN A 60 0.43 -6.76 -0.89
CA ASN A 60 -0.76 -6.70 -1.72
C ASN A 60 -1.94 -6.09 -0.98
N ILE A 61 -2.69 -5.24 -1.66
CA ILE A 61 -3.93 -4.62 -1.20
C ILE A 61 -5.05 -5.00 -2.18
N LEU A 62 -6.19 -5.43 -1.64
CA LEU A 62 -7.36 -5.76 -2.45
C LEU A 62 -8.12 -4.48 -2.80
N ILE A 63 -8.07 -4.10 -4.08
CA ILE A 63 -8.74 -2.92 -4.62
C ILE A 63 -10.12 -3.30 -5.19
N PRO A 64 -11.22 -2.66 -4.73
CA PRO A 64 -12.58 -2.94 -5.20
C PRO A 64 -12.78 -2.41 -6.63
N GLY A 65 -13.85 -2.82 -7.31
CA GLY A 65 -14.18 -2.33 -8.66
C GLY A 65 -13.57 -3.14 -9.80
N GLY A 66 -13.11 -4.37 -9.52
CA GLY A 66 -12.59 -5.29 -10.54
C GLY A 66 -11.07 -5.28 -10.72
N PHE A 67 -10.35 -4.42 -10.01
CA PHE A 67 -8.88 -4.34 -10.04
C PHE A 67 -8.20 -5.51 -9.32
N GLY A 68 -8.85 -6.07 -8.29
CA GLY A 68 -8.32 -7.22 -7.57
C GLY A 68 -7.13 -6.86 -6.69
N TRP A 69 -6.19 -7.80 -6.53
CA TRP A 69 -4.99 -7.57 -5.73
C TRP A 69 -4.01 -6.67 -6.48
N ALA A 70 -3.78 -5.48 -5.93
CA ALA A 70 -2.74 -4.56 -6.37
C ALA A 70 -1.49 -4.73 -5.49
N GLU A 71 -0.31 -4.67 -6.10
CA GLU A 71 0.97 -4.57 -5.41
C GLU A 71 1.18 -3.14 -4.90
N ALA A 72 1.48 -2.99 -3.62
CA ALA A 72 1.69 -1.75 -2.92
C ALA A 72 3.17 -1.59 -2.56
N PHE A 73 3.70 -0.41 -2.89
CA PHE A 73 5.06 -0.01 -2.59
C PHE A 73 5.03 0.88 -1.35
N PRO A 74 5.54 0.44 -0.19
CA PRO A 74 5.53 1.25 1.03
C PRO A 74 6.45 2.48 0.90
N PHE A 75 6.13 3.55 1.62
CA PHE A 75 7.10 4.60 1.89
C PHE A 75 8.21 4.07 2.81
N THR A 76 9.46 4.24 2.40
CA THR A 76 10.62 3.92 3.24
C THR A 76 11.12 5.18 3.92
N ALA A 77 11.18 5.20 5.25
CA ALA A 77 11.69 6.35 6.01
C ALA A 77 13.18 6.61 5.77
N TYR A 78 13.91 5.59 5.32
CA TYR A 78 15.29 5.70 4.90
C TYR A 78 15.34 5.73 3.37
N PRO A 79 15.65 6.87 2.72
CA PRO A 79 16.21 6.78 1.39
C PRO A 79 17.47 5.91 1.53
N LYS A 80 17.56 4.83 0.75
CA LYS A 80 18.86 4.20 0.55
C LYS A 80 19.75 5.32 0.04
N GLU A 81 20.66 5.82 0.87
CA GLU A 81 21.82 6.56 0.39
C GLU A 81 22.38 5.68 -0.71
N THR A 82 22.24 6.13 -1.95
CA THR A 82 22.99 5.56 -3.05
C THR A 82 24.43 5.71 -2.62
N CYS A 83 25.08 4.63 -2.19
CA CYS A 83 26.52 4.56 -2.14
C CYS A 83 26.99 4.81 -3.57
N GLU A 84 27.22 6.08 -3.89
CA GLU A 84 27.99 6.49 -5.04
C GLU A 84 29.40 5.91 -4.81
N TYR A 85 29.71 4.85 -5.56
CA TYR A 85 31.04 4.27 -5.66
C TYR A 85 31.88 5.04 -6.68
#